data_AF-B8M7S8-F1
#
_entry.id   AF-B8M7S8-F1
#
_cell.length_a   1.000
_cell.length_b   1.000
_cell.length_c   1.000
_cell.angle_alpha   90.00
_cell.angle_beta   90.00
_cell.angle_gamma   90.00
#
_symmetry.space_group_name_H-M   'P 1'
#
loop_
_entity.id
_entity.type
_entity.pdbx_description
1 polymer ?
#
loop_
_entity_poly.entity_id
_entity_poly.type
_entity_poly.pdbx_seq_one_letter_code
_entity_poly.pdbx_strand_id
1 'polypeptide(L)'
;MSAFQNLDPAGVSPEDRINALRGYKATINNPRVSEEAKQHAHEMIDSLGGDQPRAEMKQFDQQHDQNRVAGGLKASLSNPRVSQQGKNQAQEKLDKLSGPSE
;
A
#
# COMPACT_ATOMS: atom_id res chain seq x y z
N MET A 1 15.72 -17.87 5.03
CA MET A 1 15.81 -16.53 5.65
C MET A 1 15.42 -15.53 4.57
N SER A 2 14.42 -14.68 4.80
CA SER A 2 13.94 -13.76 3.74
C SER A 2 15.02 -12.72 3.42
N ALA A 3 15.32 -12.54 2.13
CA ALA A 3 16.39 -11.67 1.65
C ALA A 3 16.22 -10.17 2.04
N PHE A 4 15.06 -9.81 2.59
CA PHE A 4 14.68 -8.46 2.97
C PHE A 4 14.65 -8.20 4.48
N GLN A 5 15.08 -9.16 5.31
CA GLN A 5 15.08 -9.02 6.77
C GLN A 5 15.95 -7.86 7.29
N ASN A 6 16.81 -7.28 6.46
CA ASN A 6 17.81 -6.27 6.85
C ASN A 6 17.57 -4.87 6.25
N LEU A 7 16.47 -4.62 5.52
CA LEU A 7 16.32 -3.38 4.74
C LEU A 7 15.53 -2.25 5.41
N ASP A 8 14.86 -2.47 6.53
CA ASP A 8 14.22 -1.39 7.31
C ASP A 8 13.90 -1.89 8.74
N PRO A 9 14.22 -1.16 9.82
CA PRO A 9 13.74 -1.50 11.17
C PRO A 9 12.21 -1.57 11.30
N ALA A 10 11.44 -0.99 10.36
CA ALA A 10 9.99 -1.10 10.29
C ALA A 10 9.47 -2.32 9.51
N GLY A 11 10.35 -3.08 8.84
CA GLY A 11 9.97 -4.12 7.87
C GLY A 11 9.58 -3.53 6.50
N VAL A 12 9.75 -4.32 5.43
CA VAL A 12 9.47 -3.87 4.06
C VAL A 12 7.96 -3.78 3.83
N SER A 13 7.46 -2.58 3.49
CA SER A 13 6.03 -2.35 3.18
C SER A 13 5.51 -3.34 2.12
N PRO A 14 4.22 -3.73 2.16
CA PRO A 14 3.58 -4.41 1.04
C PRO A 14 3.82 -3.71 -0.32
N GLU A 15 3.84 -2.37 -0.36
CA GLU A 15 4.17 -1.60 -1.57
C GLU A 15 5.56 -1.94 -2.09
N ASP A 16 6.57 -1.92 -1.21
CA ASP A 16 7.96 -2.13 -1.57
C ASP A 16 8.19 -3.57 -2.05
N ARG A 17 7.55 -4.54 -1.41
CA ARG A 17 7.57 -5.94 -1.86
C ARG A 17 6.97 -6.09 -3.25
N ILE A 18 5.86 -5.41 -3.55
CA ILE A 18 5.26 -5.43 -4.90
C ILE A 18 6.15 -4.75 -5.93
N ASN A 19 6.76 -3.62 -5.58
CA ASN A 19 7.67 -2.90 -6.47
C ASN A 19 8.90 -3.76 -6.80
N ALA A 20 9.47 -4.44 -5.80
CA ALA A 20 10.56 -5.39 -5.98
C ALA A 20 10.13 -6.57 -6.88
N LEU A 21 8.97 -7.20 -6.60
CA LEU A 21 8.41 -8.26 -7.44
C LEU A 21 8.24 -7.84 -8.90
N ARG A 22 7.77 -6.61 -9.13
CA ARG A 22 7.62 -6.05 -10.48
C ARG A 22 8.96 -5.90 -11.19
N GLY A 23 9.98 -5.44 -10.47
CA GLY A 23 11.36 -5.35 -10.97
C GLY A 23 11.92 -6.71 -11.37
N TYR A 24 11.82 -7.72 -10.50
CA TYR A 24 12.30 -9.07 -10.80
C TYR A 24 11.53 -9.72 -11.95
N LYS A 25 10.21 -9.53 -12.04
CA LYS A 25 9.41 -9.98 -13.20
C LYS A 25 9.86 -9.29 -14.49
N ALA A 26 10.26 -8.02 -14.45
CA ALA A 26 10.82 -7.33 -15.62
C ALA A 26 12.18 -7.91 -16.03
N THR A 27 13.04 -8.24 -15.06
CA THR A 27 14.34 -8.90 -15.28
C THR A 27 14.18 -10.23 -16.03
N ILE A 28 13.22 -11.08 -15.63
CA ILE A 28 12.94 -12.38 -16.28
C ILE A 28 12.55 -12.21 -17.75
N ASN A 29 11.73 -11.21 -18.06
CA ASN A 29 11.22 -10.98 -19.41
C ASN A 29 12.17 -10.19 -20.32
N ASN A 30 13.27 -9.66 -19.79
CA ASN A 30 14.19 -8.84 -20.56
C ASN A 30 15.18 -9.72 -21.35
N PRO A 31 15.17 -9.69 -22.70
CA PRO A 31 16.08 -10.50 -23.51
C PRO A 31 17.55 -10.05 -23.40
N ARG A 32 17.82 -8.86 -22.86
CA ARG A 32 19.18 -8.31 -22.66
C ARG A 32 19.79 -8.68 -21.30
N VAL A 33 19.06 -9.42 -20.47
CA VAL A 33 19.51 -9.86 -19.16
C VAL A 33 20.06 -11.29 -19.28
N SER A 34 21.13 -11.58 -18.56
CA SER A 34 21.76 -12.92 -18.55
C SER A 34 20.87 -13.96 -17.86
N GLU A 35 21.08 -15.23 -18.19
CA GLU A 35 20.28 -16.32 -17.60
C GLU A 35 20.53 -16.46 -16.09
N GLU A 36 21.75 -16.19 -15.61
CA GLU A 36 22.08 -16.20 -14.18
C GLU A 36 21.29 -15.12 -13.42
N ALA A 37 21.16 -13.92 -14.02
CA ALA A 37 20.39 -12.84 -13.43
C ALA A 37 18.88 -13.14 -13.42
N LYS A 38 18.37 -13.87 -14.42
CA LYS A 38 16.98 -14.35 -14.44
C LYS A 38 16.72 -15.43 -13.39
N GLN A 39 17.65 -16.37 -13.21
CA GLN A 39 17.56 -17.39 -12.16
C GLN A 39 17.52 -16.76 -10.77
N HIS A 40 18.43 -15.81 -10.50
CA HIS A 40 18.40 -15.05 -9.25
C HIS A 40 17.08 -14.29 -9.08
N ALA A 41 16.54 -13.70 -10.16
CA ALA A 41 15.24 -13.02 -10.09
C ALA A 41 14.08 -13.98 -9.72
N HIS A 42 14.12 -15.25 -10.15
CA HIS A 42 13.15 -16.27 -9.71
C HIS A 42 13.26 -16.55 -8.21
N GLU A 43 14.47 -16.77 -7.69
CA GLU A 43 14.70 -17.02 -6.26
C GLU A 43 14.21 -15.86 -5.39
N MET A 44 14.43 -14.62 -5.85
CA MET A 44 13.98 -13.42 -5.14
C MET A 44 12.46 -13.26 -5.16
N ILE A 45 11.78 -13.65 -6.24
CA ILE A 45 10.30 -13.65 -6.31
C ILE A 45 9.72 -14.63 -5.27
N ASP A 46 10.30 -15.81 -5.14
CA ASP A 46 9.85 -16.81 -4.16
C ASP A 46 10.13 -16.33 -2.72
N SER A 47 11.31 -15.75 -2.47
CA SER A 47 11.64 -15.17 -1.16
C SER A 47 10.74 -13.97 -0.78
N LEU A 48 10.13 -13.30 -1.75
CA LEU A 48 9.20 -12.18 -1.54
C LEU A 48 7.75 -12.63 -1.30
N GLY A 49 7.48 -13.94 -1.30
CA GLY A 49 6.14 -14.49 -1.07
C GLY A 49 5.30 -14.62 -2.32
N GLY A 50 5.90 -14.58 -3.51
CA GLY A 50 5.19 -14.78 -4.79
C GLY A 50 4.05 -13.78 -4.99
N ASP A 51 2.80 -14.27 -4.99
CA ASP A 51 1.60 -13.43 -5.15
C ASP A 51 1.00 -12.92 -3.82
N GLN A 52 1.50 -13.35 -2.66
CA GLN A 52 0.99 -12.93 -1.35
C GLN A 52 1.02 -11.40 -1.11
N PRO A 53 2.08 -10.66 -1.51
CA PRO A 53 2.13 -9.21 -1.32
C PRO A 53 0.97 -8.48 -1.99
N ARG A 54 0.41 -9.04 -3.08
CA ARG A 54 -0.73 -8.46 -3.79
C ARG A 54 -2.03 -8.50 -2.99
N ALA A 55 -2.21 -9.50 -2.14
CA ALA A 55 -3.35 -9.57 -1.24
C ALA A 55 -3.20 -8.56 -0.08
N GLU A 56 -2.00 -8.47 0.49
CA GLU A 56 -1.69 -7.52 1.57
C GLU A 56 -1.83 -6.06 1.12
N MET A 57 -1.41 -5.74 -0.11
CA MET A 57 -1.57 -4.40 -0.70
C MET A 57 -3.03 -3.98 -0.84
N LYS A 58 -3.94 -4.90 -1.20
CA LYS A 58 -5.36 -4.56 -1.29
C LYS A 58 -5.91 -4.12 0.07
N GLN A 59 -5.47 -4.75 1.14
CA GLN A 59 -5.86 -4.36 2.50
C GLN A 59 -5.20 -3.04 2.91
N PHE A 60 -3.93 -2.85 2.55
CA PHE A 60 -3.18 -1.63 2.82
C PHE A 60 -3.77 -0.41 2.09
N ASP A 61 -4.12 -0.55 0.81
CA ASP A 61 -4.81 0.47 0.01
C ASP A 61 -6.16 0.85 0.64
N GLN A 62 -6.96 -0.13 1.05
CA GLN A 62 -8.26 0.10 1.70
C GLN A 62 -8.13 0.87 3.02
N GLN A 63 -7.09 0.59 3.83
CA GLN A 63 -6.82 1.33 5.06
C GLN A 63 -6.31 2.75 4.76
N HIS A 64 -5.43 2.89 3.79
CA HIS A 64 -4.89 4.20 3.40
C HIS A 64 -5.99 5.10 2.81
N ASP A 65 -6.92 4.54 2.03
CA ASP A 65 -8.07 5.26 1.48
C ASP A 65 -8.99 5.77 2.58
N GLN A 66 -9.32 4.93 3.57
CA GLN A 66 -10.12 5.35 4.73
C GLN A 66 -9.44 6.48 5.51
N ASN A 67 -8.13 6.38 5.76
CA ASN A 67 -7.37 7.42 6.46
C ASN A 67 -7.35 8.73 5.67
N ARG A 68 -7.21 8.68 4.33
CA ARG A 68 -7.27 9.87 3.46
C ARG A 68 -8.65 10.50 3.47
N VAL A 69 -9.70 9.69 3.39
CA VAL A 69 -11.09 10.15 3.47
C VAL A 69 -11.33 10.86 4.82
N ALA A 70 -10.96 10.22 5.93
CA ALA A 70 -11.08 10.82 7.26
C ALA A 70 -10.31 12.14 7.37
N GLY A 71 -9.07 12.19 6.82
CA GLY A 71 -8.26 13.41 6.78
C GLY A 71 -8.90 14.55 5.98
N GLY A 72 -9.45 14.25 4.80
CA GLY A 72 -10.16 15.22 3.96
C GLY A 72 -11.45 15.76 4.60
N LEU A 73 -12.20 14.89 5.30
CA LEU A 73 -13.38 15.29 6.06
C LEU A 73 -12.99 16.21 7.23
N LYS A 74 -11.95 15.86 8.00
CA LYS A 74 -11.40 16.73 9.06
C LYS A 74 -10.94 18.08 8.52
N ALA A 75 -10.25 18.10 7.37
CA ALA A 75 -9.84 19.34 6.72
C ALA A 75 -11.04 20.21 6.32
N SER A 76 -12.13 19.59 5.86
CA SER A 76 -13.36 20.29 5.48
C SER A 76 -14.04 20.97 6.67
N LEU A 77 -13.99 20.36 7.86
CA LEU A 77 -14.52 20.96 9.11
C LEU A 77 -13.75 22.23 9.52
N SER A 78 -12.42 22.19 9.42
CA SER A 78 -11.55 23.29 9.81
C SER A 78 -11.48 24.41 8.76
N ASN A 79 -11.85 24.14 7.51
CA ASN A 79 -11.74 25.11 6.42
C ASN A 79 -12.82 26.21 6.52
N PRO A 80 -12.46 27.50 6.66
CA PRO A 80 -13.44 28.59 6.73
C PRO A 80 -14.18 28.84 5.41
N ARG A 81 -13.68 28.34 4.28
CA ARG A 81 -14.34 28.45 2.96
C ARG A 81 -15.42 27.40 2.72
N VAL A 82 -15.58 26.43 3.63
CA VAL A 82 -16.63 25.41 3.54
C VAL A 82 -17.88 25.91 4.26
N SER A 83 -19.03 25.77 3.61
CA SER A 83 -20.32 26.18 4.19
C SER A 83 -20.66 25.37 5.44
N GLN A 84 -21.49 25.91 6.32
CA GLN A 84 -21.92 25.20 7.54
C GLN A 84 -22.61 23.86 7.21
N GLN A 85 -23.44 23.83 6.16
CA GLN A 85 -24.06 22.60 5.67
C GLN A 85 -23.00 21.58 5.21
N GLY A 86 -21.96 22.03 4.49
CA GLY A 86 -20.85 21.17 4.07
C GLY A 86 -20.07 20.60 5.26
N LYS A 87 -19.86 21.41 6.30
CA LYS A 87 -19.23 20.96 7.56
C LYS A 87 -20.09 19.92 8.28
N ASN A 88 -21.40 20.14 8.38
CA ASN A 88 -22.31 19.18 9.01
C ASN A 88 -22.30 17.83 8.28
N GLN A 89 -22.31 17.84 6.94
CA GLN A 89 -22.19 16.62 6.13
C GLN A 89 -20.82 15.93 6.30
N ALA A 90 -19.75 16.72 6.40
CA ALA A 90 -18.42 16.18 6.63
C ALA A 90 -18.31 15.51 8.01
N GLN A 91 -18.92 16.11 9.03
CA GLN A 91 -18.99 15.55 10.38
C GLN A 91 -19.77 14.22 10.38
N GLU A 92 -20.97 14.20 9.78
CA GLU A 92 -21.79 12.98 9.72
C GLU A 92 -21.07 11.83 9.02
N LYS A 93 -20.34 12.11 7.93
CA LYS A 93 -19.53 11.10 7.23
C LYS A 93 -18.35 10.63 8.07
N LEU A 94 -17.73 11.53 8.83
CA LEU A 94 -16.60 11.19 9.72
C LEU A 94 -17.08 10.33 10.89
N ASP A 95 -18.25 10.63 11.46
CA ASP A 95 -18.88 9.84 12.52
C ASP A 95 -19.26 8.45 12.02
N LYS A 96 -19.76 8.33 10.79
CA LYS A 96 -20.00 7.01 10.14
C LYS A 96 -18.71 6.24 9.89
N LEU A 97 -17.62 6.93 9.53
CA LEU A 97 -16.31 6.31 9.34
C LEU A 97 -15.66 5.88 10.67
N SER A 98 -16.06 6.53 11.78
CA SER A 98 -15.51 6.32 13.13
C SER A 98 -16.46 5.51 14.04
N GLY A 99 -17.67 5.21 13.57
CA GLY A 99 -18.72 4.46 14.26
C GLY A 99 -18.41 2.95 14.32
N PRO A 100 -19.03 2.21 15.25
CA PRO A 100 -18.38 1.16 16.01
C PRO A 100 -17.89 0.02 15.12
N SER A 101 -16.63 -0.36 15.34
CA SER A 101 -16.19 -1.73 15.16
C SER A 101 -17.00 -2.64 16.10
N GLU A 102 -18.12 -3.16 15.61
CA GLU A 102 -18.82 -4.35 16.14
C GLU A 102 -19.09 -5.33 15.00
#